data_AF-A0A4R2P3T4-F1
#
_entry.id   AF-A0A4R2P3T4-F1
#
_cell.length_a   1.000
_cell.length_b   1.000
_cell.length_c   1.000
_cell.angle_alpha   90.00
_cell.angle_beta   90.00
_cell.angle_gamma   90.00
#
_symmetry.space_group_name_H-M   'P 1'
#
loop_
_entity.id
_entity.type
_entity.pdbx_description
1 polymer ?
#
loop_
_entity_poly.entity_id
_entity_poly.type
_entity_poly.pdbx_seq_one_letter_code
_entity_poly.pdbx_strand_id
1 'polypeptide(L)'
;MEYVSLGLKILMSAMLLFAGFYHFYKPKFYNPIIPNFLPKLAVTYVSGLVELMLGIGLFIKGYESISAYGIFILMLVFLPIHIWDATREKPAMKTKKIAYIRILIQFLLIAWAWYLYQNDLT
;
A
#
# COMPACT_ATOMS: atom_id res chain seq x y z
N MET A 1 0.52 -20.94 -14.80
CA MET A 1 1.12 -20.29 -13.62
C MET A 1 1.68 -18.92 -13.96
N GLU A 2 2.50 -18.80 -15.00
CA GLU A 2 3.10 -17.53 -15.45
C GLU A 2 2.09 -16.40 -15.73
N TYR A 3 1.03 -16.66 -16.51
CA TYR A 3 -0.02 -15.67 -16.79
C TYR A 3 -0.79 -15.21 -15.55
N VAL A 4 -0.91 -16.08 -14.53
CA VAL A 4 -1.58 -15.74 -13.26
C VAL A 4 -0.69 -14.78 -12.47
N SER A 5 0.61 -15.08 -12.36
CA SER A 5 1.58 -14.19 -11.71
C SER A 5 1.65 -12.83 -12.41
N LEU A 6 1.67 -12.80 -13.75
CA LEU A 6 1.65 -11.56 -14.51
C LEU A 6 0.37 -10.74 -14.25
N GLY A 7 -0.81 -11.35 -14.29
CA GLY A 7 -2.07 -10.67 -13.98
C GLY A 7 -2.10 -10.08 -12.57
N LEU A 8 -1.54 -10.81 -11.60
CA LEU A 8 -1.38 -10.36 -10.23
C LEU A 8 -0.39 -9.19 -10.10
N LYS A 9 0.76 -9.21 -10.80
CA LYS A 9 1.68 -8.08 -10.83
C LYS A 9 1.02 -6.82 -11.42
N ILE A 10 0.29 -6.98 -12.52
CA ILE A 10 -0.43 -5.87 -13.18
C ILE A 10 -1.44 -5.24 -12.22
N LEU A 11 -2.25 -6.05 -11.55
CA LEU A 11 -3.27 -5.52 -10.64
C LEU A 11 -2.65 -4.84 -9.41
N MET A 12 -1.63 -5.45 -8.78
CA MET A 12 -0.91 -4.84 -7.66
C MET A 12 -0.26 -3.50 -8.05
N SER A 13 0.43 -3.48 -9.19
CA SER A 13 1.06 -2.27 -9.71
C SER A 13 0.04 -1.19 -10.03
N ALA A 14 -1.05 -1.51 -10.73
CA ALA A 14 -2.11 -0.55 -11.03
C ALA A 14 -2.70 0.09 -9.76
N MET A 15 -2.92 -0.70 -8.70
CA MET A 15 -3.39 -0.21 -7.41
C MET A 15 -2.38 0.76 -6.76
N LEU A 16 -1.10 0.40 -6.74
CA LEU A 16 -0.03 1.23 -6.17
C LEU A 16 0.19 2.51 -6.99
N LEU A 17 0.16 2.43 -8.32
CA LEU A 17 0.32 3.58 -9.20
C LEU A 17 -0.84 4.58 -9.02
N PHE A 18 -2.05 4.06 -8.94
CA PHE A 18 -3.23 4.87 -8.68
C PHE A 18 -3.19 5.53 -7.30
N ALA A 19 -2.90 4.75 -6.25
CA ALA A 19 -2.78 5.27 -4.88
C ALA A 19 -1.65 6.30 -4.77
N GLY A 20 -0.47 5.96 -5.28
CA GLY A 20 0.71 6.81 -5.28
C GLY A 20 0.48 8.12 -6.01
N PHE A 21 -0.18 8.09 -7.18
CA PHE A 21 -0.61 9.31 -7.86
C PHE A 21 -1.60 10.13 -7.01
N TYR A 22 -2.55 9.48 -6.35
CA TYR A 22 -3.56 10.15 -5.53
C TYR A 22 -2.96 10.89 -4.32
N HIS A 23 -1.82 10.43 -3.79
CA HIS A 23 -1.03 11.16 -2.78
C HIS A 23 -0.60 12.55 -3.27
N PHE A 24 -0.25 12.69 -4.54
CA PHE A 24 0.14 13.98 -5.13
C PHE A 24 -1.06 14.80 -5.60
N TYR A 25 -2.08 14.14 -6.17
CA TYR A 25 -3.28 14.79 -6.69
C TYR A 25 -4.17 15.37 -5.59
N LYS A 26 -4.38 14.62 -4.49
CA LYS A 26 -5.25 15.04 -3.37
C LYS A 26 -4.64 14.74 -1.99
N PRO A 27 -3.50 15.36 -1.62
CA PRO A 27 -2.76 15.03 -0.40
C PRO A 27 -3.58 15.21 0.89
N LYS A 28 -4.48 16.20 0.93
CA LYS A 28 -5.33 16.47 2.10
C LYS A 28 -6.28 15.33 2.46
N PHE A 29 -6.52 14.38 1.55
CA PHE A 29 -7.32 13.18 1.82
C PHE A 29 -6.73 12.33 2.95
N TYR A 30 -5.39 12.32 3.10
CA TYR A 30 -4.68 11.46 4.06
C TYR A 30 -4.49 12.10 5.43
N ASN A 31 -4.66 13.43 5.55
CA ASN A 31 -4.48 14.17 6.79
C ASN A 31 -5.22 13.61 8.03
N PRO A 32 -6.44 13.04 7.92
CA PRO A 32 -7.15 12.52 9.09
C PRO A 32 -6.51 11.27 9.70
N ILE A 33 -5.84 10.45 8.88
CA ILE A 33 -5.26 9.17 9.30
C ILE A 33 -3.79 9.28 9.73
N ILE A 34 -3.10 10.34 9.30
CA ILE A 34 -1.71 10.59 9.71
C ILE A 34 -1.71 11.20 11.12
N PRO A 35 -1.00 10.60 12.10
CA PRO A 35 -0.85 11.14 13.45
C PRO A 35 -0.35 12.60 13.48
N ASN A 36 -0.86 13.39 14.44
CA ASN A 36 -0.58 14.82 14.50
C ASN A 36 0.89 15.18 14.79
N PHE A 37 1.68 14.26 15.36
CA PHE A 37 3.11 14.48 15.63
C PHE A 37 3.99 14.31 14.38
N LEU A 38 3.45 13.81 13.25
CA LEU A 38 4.19 13.62 12.02
C LEU A 38 3.97 14.78 11.02
N PRO A 39 4.97 15.10 10.18
CA PRO A 39 4.82 16.09 9.12
C PRO A 39 3.91 15.57 8.01
N LYS A 40 2.60 15.81 8.13
CA LYS A 40 1.55 15.18 7.30
C LYS A 40 1.81 15.24 5.79
N LEU A 41 2.20 16.41 5.29
CA LEU A 41 2.44 16.61 3.86
C LEU A 41 3.66 15.81 3.37
N ALA A 42 4.75 15.83 4.14
CA ALA A 42 5.96 15.07 3.82
C ALA A 42 5.69 13.57 3.84
N VAL A 43 5.02 13.06 4.88
CA VAL A 43 4.61 11.64 4.95
C VAL A 43 3.75 11.26 3.75
N THR A 44 2.80 12.12 3.37
CA THR A 44 1.90 11.86 2.23
C THR A 44 2.69 11.74 0.91
N TYR A 45 3.61 12.67 0.63
CA TYR A 45 4.38 12.64 -0.62
C TYR A 45 5.45 11.55 -0.64
N VAL A 46 6.12 11.29 0.49
CA VAL A 46 7.12 10.21 0.59
C VAL A 46 6.44 8.86 0.40
N SER A 47 5.31 8.60 1.07
CA SER A 47 4.55 7.37 0.86
C SER A 47 4.11 7.22 -0.60
N GLY A 48 3.57 8.28 -1.20
CA GLY A 48 3.16 8.25 -2.60
C GLY A 48 4.33 7.96 -3.56
N LEU A 49 5.50 8.56 -3.33
CA LEU A 49 6.69 8.29 -4.13
C LEU A 49 7.12 6.83 -4.01
N VAL A 50 7.14 6.29 -2.79
CA VAL A 50 7.51 4.88 -2.53
C VAL A 50 6.52 3.94 -3.22
N GLU A 51 5.22 4.20 -3.13
CA GLU A 51 4.19 3.40 -3.84
C GLU A 51 4.41 3.41 -5.36
N LEU A 52 4.67 4.58 -5.95
CA LEU A 52 4.96 4.69 -7.39
C LEU A 52 6.22 3.89 -7.76
N MET A 53 7.31 4.07 -7.03
CA MET A 53 8.58 3.39 -7.29
C MET A 53 8.44 1.87 -7.22
N LEU A 54 7.76 1.35 -6.19
CA LEU A 54 7.53 -0.08 -6.03
C LEU A 54 6.57 -0.64 -7.08
N GLY A 55 5.51 0.10 -7.42
CA GLY A 55 4.56 -0.31 -8.46
C GLY A 55 5.23 -0.42 -9.84
N ILE A 56 6.09 0.53 -10.21
CA ILE A 56 6.88 0.46 -11.46
C ILE A 56 7.93 -0.65 -11.36
N GLY A 57 8.60 -0.77 -10.22
CA GLY A 57 9.71 -1.71 -10.00
C GLY A 57 9.31 -3.18 -10.14
N LEU A 58 8.04 -3.54 -9.96
CA LEU A 58 7.52 -4.88 -10.24
C LEU A 58 7.72 -5.35 -11.70
N PHE A 59 7.98 -4.43 -12.64
CA PHE A 59 8.18 -4.71 -14.06
C PHE A 59 9.60 -4.39 -14.57
N ILE A 60 10.51 -3.99 -13.67
CA ILE A 60 11.90 -3.70 -14.05
C ILE A 60 12.74 -4.94 -13.77
N LYS A 61 13.36 -5.49 -14.81
CA LYS A 61 14.26 -6.65 -14.71
C LYS A 61 15.36 -6.42 -13.66
N GLY A 62 15.44 -7.32 -12.68
CA GLY A 62 16.38 -7.27 -11.57
C GLY A 62 15.86 -6.54 -10.33
N TYR A 63 14.68 -5.91 -10.39
CA TYR A 63 14.06 -5.20 -9.26
C TYR A 63 12.72 -5.79 -8.86
N GLU A 64 12.19 -6.78 -9.57
CA GLU A 64 10.84 -7.31 -9.33
C GLU A 64 10.71 -7.87 -7.92
N SER A 65 11.65 -8.74 -7.52
CA SER A 65 11.68 -9.35 -6.19
C SER A 65 11.88 -8.30 -5.08
N ILE A 66 12.80 -7.35 -5.27
CA ILE A 66 13.02 -6.24 -4.32
C ILE A 66 11.76 -5.39 -4.16
N SER A 67 11.05 -5.14 -5.27
CA SER A 67 9.82 -4.36 -5.29
C SER A 67 8.69 -5.10 -4.59
N ALA A 68 8.50 -6.39 -4.87
CA ALA A 68 7.49 -7.22 -4.20
C ALA A 68 7.72 -7.28 -2.68
N TYR A 69 8.98 -7.47 -2.25
CA TYR A 69 9.35 -7.43 -0.84
C TYR A 69 9.14 -6.03 -0.23
N GLY A 70 9.52 -4.97 -0.95
CA GLY A 70 9.28 -3.59 -0.53
C GLY A 70 7.79 -3.28 -0.33
N ILE A 71 6.92 -3.79 -1.21
CA ILE A 71 5.46 -3.67 -1.06
C ILE A 71 5.00 -4.40 0.19
N PHE A 72 5.49 -5.62 0.42
CA PHE A 72 5.17 -6.38 1.64
C PHE A 72 5.52 -5.58 2.90
N ILE A 73 6.73 -5.02 2.96
CA ILE A 73 7.16 -4.18 4.09
C ILE A 73 6.31 -2.91 4.20
N LEU A 74 6.02 -2.22 3.10
CA LEU A 74 5.19 -1.02 3.09
C LEU A 74 3.79 -1.32 3.64
N MET A 75 3.19 -2.45 3.25
CA MET A 75 1.88 -2.86 3.74
C MET A 75 1.90 -3.20 5.24
N LEU A 76 2.99 -3.78 5.76
CA LEU A 76 3.17 -3.97 7.20
C LEU A 76 3.28 -2.62 7.94
N VAL A 77 3.98 -1.63 7.37
CA VAL A 77 4.12 -0.29 7.95
C VAL A 77 2.78 0.45 7.99
N PHE A 78 1.91 0.28 7.00
CA PHE A 78 0.58 0.90 6.99
C PHE A 78 -0.43 0.23 7.94
N LEU A 79 -0.23 -1.06 8.26
CA LEU A 79 -1.18 -1.82 9.08
C LEU A 79 -1.45 -1.19 10.47
N PRO A 80 -0.44 -0.75 11.25
CA PRO A 80 -0.67 -0.04 12.52
C PRO A 80 -1.55 1.20 12.38
N ILE A 81 -1.39 1.97 11.30
CA ILE A 81 -2.19 3.18 11.03
C ILE A 81 -3.66 2.81 10.79
N HIS A 82 -3.92 1.74 10.05
CA HIS A 82 -5.28 1.25 9.79
C HIS A 82 -5.94 0.66 11.05
N ILE A 83 -5.19 -0.07 11.88
CA ILE A 83 -5.68 -0.57 13.17
C ILE A 83 -6.02 0.59 14.10
N TRP A 84 -5.13 1.59 14.18
CA TRP A 84 -5.38 2.79 14.98
C TRP A 84 -6.66 3.52 14.51
N ASP A 85 -6.85 3.71 13.20
CA ASP A 85 -8.06 4.36 12.67
C ASP A 85 -9.35 3.59 13.01
N ALA A 86 -9.32 2.25 12.92
CA ALA A 86 -10.50 1.41 13.19
C ALA A 86 -10.88 1.33 14.68
N THR A 87 -9.89 1.47 15.57
CA THR A 87 -10.10 1.40 17.03
C THR A 87 -10.55 2.73 17.65
N ARG A 88 -10.48 3.84 16.90
CA ARG A 88 -11.01 5.15 17.35
C ARG A 88 -12.53 5.10 17.57
N GLU A 89 -13.01 5.88 18.53
CA GLU A 89 -14.45 6.10 18.74
C GLU A 89 -15.13 6.61 17.46
N LYS A 90 -14.50 7.60 16.82
CA LYS A 90 -14.85 8.14 15.51
C LYS A 90 -13.67 7.98 14.56
N PRO A 91 -13.71 7.01 13.63
CA PRO A 91 -12.65 6.84 12.64
C PRO A 91 -12.52 8.10 11.78
N ALA A 92 -11.28 8.39 11.37
CA ALA A 92 -10.91 9.64 10.73
C ALA A 92 -11.34 9.73 9.26
N MET A 93 -11.38 8.58 8.59
CA MET A 93 -11.65 8.51 7.15
C MET A 93 -13.13 8.29 6.84
N LYS A 94 -13.78 7.32 7.49
CA LYS A 94 -15.13 6.83 7.18
C LYS A 94 -15.80 6.18 8.42
N THR A 95 -16.81 5.33 8.22
CA THR A 95 -17.47 4.57 9.30
C THR A 95 -16.57 3.45 9.83
N LYS A 96 -16.84 2.97 11.06
CA LYS A 96 -16.12 1.82 11.66
C LYS A 96 -16.14 0.58 10.77
N LYS A 97 -17.29 0.29 10.14
CA LYS A 97 -17.43 -0.83 9.20
C LYS A 97 -16.39 -0.74 8.06
N ILE A 98 -16.21 0.45 7.49
CA ILE A 98 -15.28 0.65 6.38
C ILE A 98 -13.82 0.60 6.86
N ALA A 99 -13.54 1.06 8.09
CA ALA A 99 -12.21 0.94 8.68
C ALA A 99 -11.80 -0.54 8.87
N TYR A 100 -12.70 -1.41 9.35
CA TYR A 100 -12.42 -2.85 9.46
C TYR A 100 -12.25 -3.54 8.10
N ILE A 101 -13.06 -3.18 7.09
CA ILE A 101 -12.87 -3.69 5.72
C ILE A 101 -11.48 -3.35 5.20
N ARG A 102 -10.98 -2.14 5.49
CA ARG A 102 -9.62 -1.72 5.09
C ARG A 102 -8.55 -2.59 5.72
N ILE A 103 -8.70 -2.99 6.98
CA ILE A 103 -7.76 -3.90 7.65
C ILE A 103 -7.78 -5.28 6.98
N LEU A 104 -8.96 -5.81 6.64
CA LEU A 104 -9.06 -7.08 5.92
C LEU A 104 -8.35 -6.99 4.56
N ILE A 105 -8.61 -5.93 3.79
CA ILE A 105 -7.91 -5.66 2.52
C ILE A 105 -6.40 -5.55 2.76
N GLN A 106 -5.96 -4.91 3.85
CA GLN A 106 -4.54 -4.79 4.19
C GLN A 106 -3.88 -6.17 4.34
N PHE A 107 -4.51 -7.10 5.06
CA PHE A 107 -3.98 -8.47 5.19
C PHE A 107 -3.93 -9.22 3.87
N LEU A 108 -4.93 -9.03 3.00
CA LEU A 108 -4.91 -9.60 1.65
C LEU A 108 -3.75 -9.03 0.82
N LEU A 109 -3.49 -7.72 0.89
CA LEU A 109 -2.37 -7.09 0.19
C LEU A 109 -1.02 -7.57 0.73
N ILE A 110 -0.88 -7.77 2.04
CA ILE A 110 0.33 -8.34 2.65
C ILE A 110 0.58 -9.75 2.11
N ALA A 111 -0.43 -10.63 2.18
CA ALA A 111 -0.30 -12.02 1.71
C ALA A 111 0.02 -12.08 0.20
N TRP A 112 -0.60 -11.20 -0.58
CA TRP A 112 -0.38 -11.11 -2.01
C TRP A 112 1.02 -10.61 -2.37
N ALA A 113 1.51 -9.54 -1.72
CA ALA A 113 2.86 -9.06 -1.94
C ALA A 113 3.92 -10.14 -1.59
N TRP A 114 3.69 -10.88 -0.51
CA TRP A 114 4.54 -12.02 -0.14
C TRP A 114 4.50 -13.14 -1.19
N TYR A 115 3.32 -13.46 -1.72
CA TYR A 115 3.18 -14.43 -2.81
C TYR A 115 3.98 -13.99 -4.06
N LEU A 116 3.86 -12.73 -4.47
CA LEU A 116 4.63 -12.20 -5.62
C LEU A 116 6.14 -12.30 -5.38
N TYR A 117 6.61 -11.96 -4.18
CA TYR A 117 8.02 -12.07 -3.82
C TYR A 117 8.54 -13.50 -3.94
N GLN A 118 7.78 -14.48 -3.44
CA GLN A 118 8.18 -15.89 -3.51
C GLN A 118 8.20 -16.44 -4.94
N ASN A 119 7.23 -16.07 -5.79
CA ASN A 119 7.22 -16.51 -7.19
C ASN A 119 8.35 -15.91 -8.02
N ASP A 120 8.86 -14.73 -7.65
CA ASP A 120 10.00 -14.12 -8.35
C ASP A 120 11.35 -14.73 -7.94
N LEU A 121 11.39 -15.50 -6.86
CA LEU A 121 12.59 -16.22 -6.40
C LEU A 121 12.71 -17.64 -6.97
N THR A 122 11.63 -18.18 -7.54
CA THR A 122 11.53 -19.55 -8.08
C THR A 122 11.56 -19.58 -9.59
#